data_AF-A0A7V9PQ35-F1
#
_entry.id   AF-A0A7V9PQ35-F1
#
_cell.length_a   1.000
_cell.length_b   1.000
_cell.length_c   1.000
_cell.angle_alpha   90.00
_cell.angle_beta   90.00
_cell.angle_gamma   90.00
#
_symmetry.space_group_name_H-M   'P 1'
#
loop_
_entity.id
_entity.type
_entity.pdbx_description
1 polymer ?
#
loop_
_entity_poly.entity_id
_entity_poly.type
_entity_poly.pdbx_seq_one_letter_code
_entity_poly.pdbx_strand_id
1 'polypeptide(L)'
;MFEFHGQNPGYVPGRALNLVCIVDREWSGEIANRLRRVPRAHASRTIVCSVEPERTTIDAVATIAADADPAAGEFALLRETIVLSVGPEQLGQLDRVVAPLVVTDVTTVVWSPHGHDDAIDALLALAQVVLVDSIDEPNVGAALERACALSLRTDVVDLAWLRSAPWGERIAAAFDPTRRRRELHALSGVRVRFRP
;
A
#
# COMPACT_ATOMS: atom_id res chain seq x y z
N MET A 1 18.28 -16.00 25.46
CA MET A 1 17.14 -16.34 26.33
C MET A 1 16.42 -15.05 26.62
N PHE A 2 15.36 -14.74 25.86
CA PHE A 2 14.49 -13.60 26.10
C PHE A 2 13.05 -14.11 25.99
N GLU A 3 12.39 -14.19 27.13
CA GLU A 3 11.01 -14.64 27.28
C GLU A 3 10.07 -13.49 26.89
N PHE A 4 9.27 -13.70 25.84
CA PHE A 4 8.12 -12.85 25.55
C PHE A 4 6.92 -13.36 26.35
N HIS A 5 6.46 -12.59 27.33
CA HIS A 5 5.20 -12.83 28.05
C HIS A 5 4.05 -12.16 27.30
N GLY A 6 3.15 -12.98 26.76
CA GLY A 6 1.93 -12.57 26.07
C GLY A 6 1.29 -13.74 25.33
N GLN A 7 1.04 -14.86 26.04
CA GLN A 7 0.44 -16.05 25.44
C GLN A 7 -1.07 -15.86 25.25
N ASN A 8 -1.48 -15.66 24.00
CA ASN A 8 -2.79 -16.12 23.53
C ASN A 8 -2.49 -17.21 22.49
N PRO A 9 -2.71 -18.51 22.80
CA PRO A 9 -2.13 -19.65 22.07
C PRO A 9 -2.72 -19.93 20.68
N GLY A 10 -3.45 -18.97 20.10
CA GLY A 10 -4.23 -19.11 18.86
C GLY A 10 -3.94 -18.05 17.79
N TYR A 11 -2.81 -17.33 17.82
CA TYR A 11 -2.41 -16.40 16.74
C TYR A 11 -0.97 -16.67 16.18
N VAL A 12 -0.81 -16.81 14.85
CA VAL A 12 0.51 -16.92 14.16
C VAL A 12 0.72 -15.70 13.22
N PRO A 13 1.89 -15.03 13.22
CA PRO A 13 2.14 -13.92 12.31
C PRO A 13 2.42 -14.40 10.88
N GLY A 14 1.53 -14.11 9.93
CA GLY A 14 1.90 -14.02 8.51
C GLY A 14 2.75 -12.76 8.31
N ARG A 15 3.75 -12.74 7.41
CA ARG A 15 4.53 -11.52 7.15
C ARG A 15 3.60 -10.43 6.61
N ALA A 16 3.25 -9.50 7.49
CA ALA A 16 2.12 -8.64 7.30
C ALA A 16 2.53 -7.18 7.54
N LEU A 17 2.33 -6.34 6.53
CA LEU A 17 2.85 -4.97 6.45
C LEU A 17 2.00 -3.95 7.23
N ASN A 18 2.56 -2.76 7.48
CA ASN A 18 1.77 -1.55 7.72
C ASN A 18 1.43 -0.91 6.38
N LEU A 19 0.17 -0.57 6.14
CA LEU A 19 -0.25 0.26 5.00
C LEU A 19 -0.73 1.60 5.53
N VAL A 20 -0.03 2.68 5.19
CA VAL A 20 -0.43 4.06 5.52
C VAL A 20 -0.96 4.72 4.25
N CYS A 21 -2.23 5.11 4.26
CA CYS A 21 -2.92 5.70 3.12
C CYS A 21 -3.39 7.12 3.45
N ILE A 22 -2.98 8.12 2.67
CA ILE A 22 -3.34 9.53 2.89
C ILE A 22 -4.36 9.95 1.85
N VAL A 23 -5.57 10.28 2.31
CA VAL A 23 -6.74 10.44 1.45
C VAL A 23 -7.59 11.62 1.89
N ASP A 24 -8.32 12.22 0.96
CA ASP A 24 -9.32 13.21 1.31
C ASP A 24 -10.47 12.56 2.09
N ARG A 25 -11.05 13.33 3.02
CA ARG A 25 -12.10 12.86 3.92
C ARG A 25 -13.30 12.21 3.23
N GLU A 26 -13.67 12.69 2.06
CA GLU A 26 -14.82 12.18 1.31
C GLU A 26 -14.61 10.72 0.86
N TRP A 27 -13.36 10.30 0.64
CA TRP A 27 -13.00 8.96 0.18
C TRP A 27 -12.56 8.01 1.29
N SER A 28 -12.34 8.50 2.52
CA SER A 28 -11.73 7.72 3.60
C SER A 28 -12.52 6.44 3.94
N GLY A 29 -13.85 6.54 4.02
CA GLY A 29 -14.73 5.40 4.29
C GLY A 29 -14.72 4.35 3.18
N GLU A 30 -14.73 4.80 1.93
CA GLU A 30 -14.68 3.91 0.76
C GLU A 30 -13.33 3.19 0.66
N ILE A 31 -12.22 3.93 0.78
CA ILE A 31 -10.87 3.38 0.70
C ILE A 31 -10.64 2.41 1.86
N ALA A 32 -11.01 2.76 3.09
CA ALA A 32 -10.92 1.85 4.24
C ALA A 32 -11.72 0.55 4.00
N ASN A 33 -12.94 0.65 3.46
CA ASN A 33 -13.76 -0.52 3.10
C ASN A 33 -13.14 -1.37 1.99
N ARG A 34 -12.60 -0.74 0.94
CA ARG A 34 -11.95 -1.45 -0.17
C ARG A 34 -10.69 -2.16 0.31
N LEU A 35 -9.82 -1.49 1.07
CA LEU A 35 -8.59 -2.04 1.60
C LEU A 35 -8.83 -3.25 2.53
N ARG A 36 -9.88 -3.20 3.37
CA ARG A 36 -10.31 -4.35 4.18
C ARG A 36 -10.64 -5.59 3.35
N ARG A 37 -11.11 -5.41 2.11
CA ARG A 37 -11.57 -6.50 1.24
C ARG A 37 -10.48 -7.02 0.30
N VAL A 38 -9.27 -6.46 0.33
CA VAL A 38 -8.16 -6.91 -0.53
C VAL A 38 -7.60 -8.24 0.02
N PRO A 39 -7.91 -9.40 -0.59
CA PRO A 39 -7.66 -10.70 0.04
C PRO A 39 -6.16 -11.04 0.12
N ARG A 40 -5.37 -10.43 -0.77
CA ARG A 40 -3.90 -10.64 -0.89
C ARG A 40 -3.07 -9.60 -0.13
N ALA A 41 -3.68 -8.53 0.35
CA ALA A 41 -2.99 -7.54 1.17
C ALA A 41 -3.10 -8.00 2.62
N HIS A 42 -2.15 -8.79 3.09
CA HIS A 42 -2.03 -9.13 4.51
C HIS A 42 -1.42 -7.93 5.24
N ALA A 43 -2.06 -6.77 5.23
CA ALA A 43 -1.62 -5.69 6.09
C ALA A 43 -1.99 -6.08 7.54
N SER A 44 -0.99 -6.16 8.42
CA SER A 44 -1.21 -6.30 9.86
C SER A 44 -2.05 -5.13 10.35
N ARG A 45 -1.73 -3.94 9.81
CA ARG A 45 -2.37 -2.70 10.16
C ARG A 45 -2.51 -1.80 8.95
N THR A 46 -3.72 -1.29 8.74
CA THR A 46 -4.02 -0.25 7.75
C THR A 46 -4.31 1.03 8.51
N ILE A 47 -3.56 2.09 8.25
CA ILE A 47 -3.73 3.42 8.81
C ILE A 47 -4.22 4.33 7.68
N VAL A 48 -5.45 4.83 7.78
CA VAL A 48 -6.04 5.76 6.82
C VAL A 48 -5.99 7.15 7.42
N CYS A 49 -5.09 7.99 6.92
CA CYS A 49 -5.00 9.40 7.25
C CYS A 49 -6.01 10.17 6.40
N SER A 50 -7.14 10.51 7.01
CA SER A 50 -8.27 11.20 6.42
C SER A 50 -8.09 12.71 6.55
N VAL A 51 -7.72 13.38 5.46
CA VAL A 51 -7.42 14.82 5.45
C VAL A 51 -8.72 15.62 5.35
N GLU A 52 -8.94 16.48 6.34
CA GLU A 52 -10.12 17.35 6.49
C GLU A 52 -9.69 18.82 6.42
N PRO A 53 -10.04 19.57 5.35
CA PRO A 53 -9.47 20.90 5.09
C PRO A 53 -9.60 21.93 6.22
N GLU A 54 -10.74 21.92 6.93
CA GLU A 54 -11.03 22.90 8.00
C GLU A 54 -10.61 22.41 9.40
N ARG A 55 -9.98 21.23 9.48
CA ARG A 55 -9.66 20.62 10.76
C ARG A 55 -8.37 21.17 11.34
N THR A 56 -8.40 21.51 12.62
CA THR A 56 -7.22 21.95 13.40
C THR A 56 -6.84 20.97 14.52
N THR A 57 -7.62 19.90 14.68
CA THR A 57 -7.44 18.88 15.72
C THR A 57 -7.07 17.53 15.12
N ILE A 58 -6.58 16.62 15.96
CA ILE A 58 -6.30 15.24 15.57
C ILE A 58 -7.19 14.32 16.40
N ASP A 59 -7.80 13.34 15.75
CA ASP A 59 -8.56 12.24 16.36
C ASP A 59 -8.32 10.93 15.59
N ALA A 60 -8.51 9.81 16.28
CA ALA A 60 -8.32 8.49 15.72
C ALA A 60 -9.42 7.53 16.16
N VAL A 61 -9.86 6.69 15.23
CA VAL A 61 -10.79 5.58 15.47
C VAL A 61 -10.13 4.29 15.00
N ALA A 62 -9.95 3.33 15.91
CA ALA A 62 -9.42 2.02 15.60
C ALA A 62 -10.55 0.98 15.51
N THR A 63 -10.50 0.13 14.48
CA THR A 63 -11.42 -0.99 14.27
C THR A 63 -10.60 -2.26 14.05
N ILE A 64 -10.91 -3.30 14.81
CA ILE A 64 -10.28 -4.62 14.69
C ILE A 64 -11.29 -5.57 14.06
N ALA A 65 -10.89 -6.29 13.01
CA ALA A 65 -11.68 -7.33 12.35
C ALA A 65 -10.88 -8.62 12.24
N ALA A 66 -11.55 -9.77 12.35
CA ALA A 66 -10.97 -11.09 12.09
C ALA A 66 -11.52 -11.63 10.77
N ASP A 67 -10.67 -12.26 9.96
CA ASP A 67 -11.07 -12.82 8.66
C ASP A 67 -12.04 -14.03 8.79
N ALA A 68 -12.07 -14.69 9.96
CA ALA A 68 -13.01 -15.75 10.30
C ALA A 68 -13.05 -15.96 11.82
N ASP A 69 -14.14 -16.57 12.33
CA ASP A 69 -14.13 -17.20 13.65
C ASP A 69 -13.33 -18.50 13.54
N PRO A 70 -12.15 -18.59 14.17
CA PRO A 70 -11.31 -19.77 14.06
C PRO A 70 -12.01 -20.96 14.72
N ALA A 71 -11.94 -22.14 14.10
CA ALA A 71 -12.30 -23.38 14.77
C ALA A 71 -11.34 -23.65 15.96
N ALA A 72 -11.75 -24.51 16.89
CA ALA A 72 -10.92 -24.84 18.04
C ALA A 72 -9.56 -25.42 17.59
N GLY A 73 -8.47 -24.67 17.84
CA GLY A 73 -7.11 -25.02 17.43
C GLY A 73 -6.62 -24.38 16.13
N GLU A 74 -7.44 -23.57 15.45
CA GLU A 74 -7.04 -22.78 14.29
C GLU A 74 -6.66 -21.34 14.67
N PHE A 75 -5.89 -20.71 13.77
CA PHE A 75 -5.38 -19.36 13.91
C PHE A 75 -6.17 -18.42 13.00
N ALA A 76 -6.86 -17.42 13.56
CA ALA A 76 -7.46 -16.36 12.76
C ALA A 76 -6.44 -15.24 12.48
N LEU A 77 -6.50 -14.61 11.31
CA LEU A 77 -5.72 -13.39 11.06
C LEU A 77 -6.55 -12.19 11.50
N LEU A 78 -6.00 -11.40 12.43
CA LEU A 78 -6.56 -10.10 12.80
C LEU A 78 -6.06 -9.04 11.85
N ARG A 79 -6.98 -8.17 11.44
CA ARG A 79 -6.71 -6.97 10.65
C ARG A 79 -7.16 -5.77 11.45
N GLU A 80 -6.27 -4.83 11.66
CA GLU A 80 -6.60 -3.57 12.29
C GLU A 80 -6.67 -2.46 11.24
N THR A 81 -7.77 -1.71 11.25
CA THR A 81 -7.89 -0.46 10.50
C THR A 81 -7.98 0.69 11.48
N ILE A 82 -7.03 1.62 11.40
CA ILE A 82 -7.06 2.87 12.15
C ILE A 82 -7.39 3.98 11.15
N VAL A 83 -8.45 4.74 11.41
CA VAL A 83 -8.75 5.98 10.69
C VAL A 83 -8.31 7.13 11.56
N LEU A 84 -7.32 7.88 11.07
CA LEU A 84 -6.78 9.07 11.70
C LEU A 84 -7.31 10.27 10.92
N SER A 85 -8.14 11.11 11.52
CA SER A 85 -8.53 12.35 10.87
C SER A 85 -7.58 13.48 11.27
N VAL A 86 -7.09 14.20 10.27
CA VAL A 86 -6.07 15.25 10.40
C VAL A 86 -6.43 16.45 9.55
N GLY A 87 -5.91 17.61 9.92
CA GLY A 87 -5.92 18.80 9.08
C GLY A 87 -4.70 18.88 8.15
N PRO A 88 -4.71 19.82 7.19
CA PRO A 88 -3.57 20.07 6.29
C PRO A 88 -2.30 20.51 7.04
N GLU A 89 -2.44 21.29 8.11
CA GLU A 89 -1.31 21.83 8.90
C GLU A 89 -0.46 20.73 9.54
N GLN A 90 -1.05 19.53 9.74
CA GLN A 90 -0.39 18.40 10.38
C GLN A 90 0.34 17.48 9.38
N LEU A 91 0.14 17.64 8.06
CA LEU A 91 0.70 16.72 7.05
C LEU A 91 2.23 16.69 7.05
N GLY A 92 2.88 17.85 7.19
CA GLY A 92 4.34 17.94 7.24
C GLY A 92 4.98 17.36 8.51
N GLN A 93 4.18 16.92 9.49
CA GLN A 93 4.63 16.29 10.74
C GLN A 93 3.87 14.99 11.02
N LEU A 94 3.32 14.37 9.97
CA LEU A 94 2.46 13.21 10.08
C LEU A 94 3.20 11.99 10.69
N ASP A 95 4.52 11.93 10.53
CA ASP A 95 5.40 10.95 11.17
C ASP A 95 5.23 10.91 12.69
N ARG A 96 5.08 12.07 13.35
CA ARG A 96 4.91 12.15 14.81
C ARG A 96 3.64 11.45 15.31
N VAL A 97 2.63 11.40 14.45
CA VAL A 97 1.31 10.81 14.76
C VAL A 97 1.25 9.35 14.32
N VAL A 98 1.87 9.02 13.18
CA VAL A 98 1.85 7.67 12.60
C VAL A 98 2.88 6.74 13.23
N ALA A 99 4.04 7.23 13.64
CA ALA A 99 5.10 6.43 14.26
C ALA A 99 4.63 5.55 15.44
N PRO A 100 3.82 6.04 16.41
CA PRO A 100 3.32 5.17 17.49
C PRO A 100 2.23 4.18 17.03
N LEU A 101 1.66 4.37 15.84
CA LEU A 101 0.59 3.53 15.29
C LEU A 101 1.11 2.41 14.40
N VAL A 102 2.34 2.48 13.90
CA VAL A 102 2.89 1.39 13.08
C VAL A 102 3.28 0.20 13.95
N VAL A 103 3.07 -1.01 13.44
CA VAL A 103 3.62 -2.23 14.04
C VAL A 103 5.12 -2.26 13.74
N THR A 104 5.94 -2.50 14.76
CA THR A 104 7.40 -2.59 14.60
C THR A 104 7.79 -3.89 13.89
N ASP A 105 8.98 -3.91 13.30
CA ASP A 105 9.57 -5.09 12.64
C ASP A 105 8.80 -5.64 11.42
N VAL A 106 7.84 -4.88 10.89
CA VAL A 106 7.18 -5.17 9.61
C VAL A 106 7.34 -4.00 8.63
N THR A 107 7.30 -4.31 7.33
CA THR A 107 7.40 -3.32 6.25
C THR A 107 6.28 -2.31 6.36
N THR A 108 6.60 -1.03 6.26
CA THR A 108 5.67 0.07 6.14
C THR A 108 5.63 0.55 4.69
N VAL A 109 4.43 0.50 4.12
CA VAL A 109 4.10 0.94 2.78
C VAL A 109 3.25 2.20 2.89
N VAL A 110 3.61 3.26 2.16
CA VAL A 110 2.90 4.53 2.16
C VAL A 110 2.32 4.82 0.78
N TRP A 111 1.11 5.37 0.72
CA TRP A 111 0.42 5.72 -0.51
C TRP A 111 -0.46 6.96 -0.33
N SER A 112 -0.49 7.85 -1.32
CA SER A 112 -1.47 8.94 -1.38
C SER A 112 -2.12 8.99 -2.77
N PRO A 113 -3.35 8.47 -2.94
CA PRO A 113 -4.06 8.58 -4.21
C PRO A 113 -4.54 9.99 -4.56
N HIS A 114 -4.53 10.92 -3.61
CA HIS A 114 -5.02 12.29 -3.80
C HIS A 114 -3.91 13.34 -3.76
N GLY A 115 -2.65 12.93 -3.95
CA GLY A 115 -1.53 13.85 -4.16
C GLY A 115 -1.05 14.60 -2.90
N HIS A 116 -1.16 13.99 -1.70
CA HIS A 116 -0.64 14.58 -0.46
C HIS A 116 0.87 14.37 -0.32
N ASP A 117 1.65 14.98 -1.20
CA ASP A 117 3.11 14.81 -1.28
C ASP A 117 3.85 15.19 0.01
N ASP A 118 3.43 16.27 0.68
CA ASP A 118 4.01 16.69 1.96
C ASP A 118 3.89 15.60 3.03
N ALA A 119 2.78 14.86 3.01
CA ALA A 119 2.53 13.76 3.92
C ALA A 119 3.39 12.53 3.58
N ILE A 120 3.58 12.24 2.28
CA ILE A 120 4.52 11.22 1.83
C ILE A 120 5.92 11.56 2.33
N ASP A 121 6.37 12.79 2.11
CA ASP A 121 7.71 13.24 2.46
C ASP A 121 7.98 13.18 3.97
N ALA A 122 7.00 13.57 4.79
CA ALA A 122 7.07 13.44 6.24
C ALA A 122 7.24 11.98 6.68
N LEU A 123 6.57 11.04 6.00
CA LEU A 123 6.58 9.61 6.34
C LEU A 123 7.77 8.83 5.79
N LEU A 124 8.64 9.44 4.97
CA LEU A 124 9.76 8.73 4.32
C LEU A 124 10.75 8.07 5.29
N ALA A 125 10.89 8.61 6.51
CA ALA A 125 11.74 8.00 7.53
C ALA A 125 11.15 6.71 8.12
N LEU A 126 9.82 6.53 8.02
CA LEU A 126 9.09 5.35 8.49
C LEU A 126 8.88 4.33 7.36
N ALA A 127 8.81 4.79 6.11
CA ALA A 127 8.44 4.01 4.95
C ALA A 127 9.61 3.23 4.33
N GLN A 128 9.39 1.95 4.05
CA GLN A 128 10.30 1.15 3.22
C GLN A 128 9.83 1.10 1.76
N VAL A 129 8.54 1.33 1.51
CA VAL A 129 7.97 1.37 0.16
C VAL A 129 7.01 2.55 0.03
N VAL A 130 7.11 3.28 -1.07
CA VAL A 130 6.12 4.26 -1.51
C VAL A 130 5.42 3.73 -2.76
N LEU A 131 4.09 3.70 -2.71
CA LEU A 131 3.26 3.40 -3.88
C LEU A 131 2.99 4.68 -4.65
N VAL A 132 3.15 4.60 -5.97
CA VAL A 132 2.76 5.65 -6.91
C VAL A 132 1.79 5.07 -7.94
N ASP A 133 0.99 5.91 -8.58
CA ASP A 133 0.13 5.48 -9.68
C ASP A 133 0.34 6.37 -10.89
N SER A 134 1.24 5.96 -11.79
CA SER A 134 1.65 6.78 -12.93
C SER A 134 0.53 7.05 -13.94
N ILE A 135 -0.59 6.31 -13.90
CA ILE A 135 -1.71 6.52 -14.83
C ILE A 135 -2.64 7.65 -14.40
N ASP A 136 -2.71 7.91 -13.09
CA ASP A 136 -3.59 8.92 -12.51
C ASP A 136 -2.88 10.30 -12.41
N GLU A 137 -1.61 10.35 -12.82
CA GLU A 137 -0.79 11.56 -12.79
C GLU A 137 -1.09 12.49 -13.97
N PRO A 138 -1.45 13.76 -13.72
CA PRO A 138 -1.77 14.71 -14.79
C PRO A 138 -0.55 15.14 -15.60
N ASN A 139 0.65 15.10 -15.00
CA ASN A 139 1.92 15.44 -15.65
C ASN A 139 2.94 14.32 -15.48
N VAL A 140 3.10 13.52 -16.53
CA VAL A 140 4.02 12.38 -16.57
C VAL A 140 5.48 12.79 -16.28
N GLY A 141 5.92 13.96 -16.76
CA GLY A 141 7.29 14.43 -16.53
C GLY A 141 7.56 14.68 -15.05
N ALA A 142 6.69 15.47 -14.40
CA ALA A 142 6.78 15.75 -12.97
C ALA A 142 6.65 14.48 -12.12
N ALA A 143 5.74 13.58 -12.49
CA ALA A 143 5.55 12.30 -11.81
C ALA A 143 6.81 11.40 -11.89
N LEU A 144 7.47 11.33 -13.05
CA LEU A 144 8.72 10.60 -13.21
C LEU A 144 9.86 11.23 -12.40
N GLU A 145 9.99 12.56 -12.43
CA GLU A 145 10.98 13.27 -11.59
C GLU A 145 10.75 13.00 -10.10
N ARG A 146 9.50 13.03 -9.65
CA ARG A 146 9.10 12.71 -8.28
C ARG A 146 9.42 11.26 -7.92
N ALA A 147 9.06 10.30 -8.76
CA ALA A 147 9.38 8.89 -8.55
C ALA A 147 10.90 8.63 -8.52
N CYS A 148 11.66 9.31 -9.38
CA CYS A 148 13.12 9.26 -9.34
C CYS A 148 13.69 9.87 -8.06
N ALA A 149 13.15 10.98 -7.56
CA ALA A 149 13.59 11.57 -6.30
C ALA A 149 13.29 10.65 -5.10
N LEU A 150 12.11 10.02 -5.09
CA LEU A 150 11.71 9.05 -4.07
C LEU A 150 12.60 7.81 -4.08
N SER A 151 12.95 7.29 -5.25
CA SER A 151 13.76 6.06 -5.38
C SER A 151 15.19 6.20 -4.87
N LEU A 152 15.68 7.43 -4.69
CA LEU A 152 16.96 7.69 -4.02
C LEU A 152 16.89 7.46 -2.49
N ARG A 153 15.69 7.37 -1.92
CA ARG A 153 15.46 7.33 -0.47
C ARG A 153 14.72 6.08 0.00
N THR A 154 13.86 5.50 -0.83
CA THR A 154 12.98 4.37 -0.48
C THR A 154 12.59 3.58 -1.73
N ASP A 155 12.08 2.36 -1.58
CA ASP A 155 11.60 1.61 -2.72
C ASP A 155 10.33 2.26 -3.29
N VAL A 156 10.24 2.39 -4.61
CA VAL A 156 9.07 2.93 -5.30
C VAL A 156 8.41 1.84 -6.12
N VAL A 157 7.11 1.64 -5.91
CA VAL A 157 6.31 0.66 -6.64
C VAL A 157 5.19 1.39 -7.37
N ASP A 158 5.17 1.25 -8.69
CA ASP A 158 4.12 1.81 -9.53
C ASP A 158 2.95 0.82 -9.67
N LEU A 159 1.76 1.25 -9.24
CA LEU A 159 0.52 0.50 -9.33
C LEU A 159 0.09 0.29 -10.79
N ALA A 160 0.35 1.25 -11.68
CA ALA A 160 0.06 1.09 -13.10
C ALA A 160 0.93 -0.02 -13.71
N TRP A 161 2.21 -0.07 -13.32
CA TRP A 161 3.10 -1.15 -13.70
C TRP A 161 2.61 -2.51 -13.20
N LEU A 162 2.24 -2.62 -11.91
CA LEU A 162 1.70 -3.86 -11.33
C LEU A 162 0.43 -4.35 -12.05
N ARG A 163 -0.46 -3.44 -12.46
CA ARG A 163 -1.66 -3.78 -13.25
C ARG A 163 -1.30 -4.34 -14.64
N SER A 164 -0.18 -3.90 -15.22
CA SER A 164 0.28 -4.35 -16.53
C SER A 164 1.14 -5.62 -16.50
N ALA A 165 1.80 -5.92 -15.38
CA ALA A 165 2.76 -7.02 -15.26
C ALA A 165 2.22 -8.39 -15.72
N PRO A 166 0.98 -8.81 -15.39
CA PRO A 166 0.45 -10.09 -15.87
C PRO A 166 0.37 -10.20 -17.40
N TRP A 167 0.21 -9.07 -18.11
CA TRP A 167 0.23 -9.05 -19.56
C TRP A 167 1.64 -9.25 -20.11
N GLY A 168 2.63 -8.60 -19.50
CA GLY A 168 4.05 -8.81 -19.82
C GLY A 168 4.47 -10.27 -19.64
N GLU A 169 4.10 -10.89 -18.52
CA GLU A 169 4.37 -12.30 -18.24
C GLU A 169 3.74 -13.23 -19.28
N ARG A 170 2.49 -12.98 -19.68
CA ARG A 170 1.82 -13.77 -20.73
C ARG A 170 2.52 -13.65 -22.08
N ILE A 171 2.98 -12.46 -22.44
CA ILE A 171 3.76 -12.26 -23.66
C ILE A 171 5.08 -13.02 -23.55
N ALA A 172 5.82 -12.85 -22.44
CA ALA A 172 7.09 -13.55 -22.21
C ALA A 172 6.94 -15.08 -22.29
N ALA A 173 5.87 -15.64 -21.70
CA ALA A 173 5.59 -17.07 -21.73
C ALA A 173 5.42 -17.62 -23.16
N ALA A 174 4.85 -16.83 -24.09
CA ALA A 174 4.71 -17.25 -25.49
C ALA A 174 6.06 -17.42 -26.22
N PHE A 175 7.11 -16.76 -25.71
CA PHE A 175 8.49 -16.78 -26.21
C PHE A 175 9.44 -17.59 -25.34
N ASP A 176 8.96 -18.24 -24.28
CA ASP A 176 9.82 -19.01 -23.37
C ASP A 176 10.59 -20.16 -24.07
N PRO A 177 10.00 -20.90 -25.06
CA PRO A 177 10.74 -21.89 -25.82
C PRO A 177 11.91 -21.29 -26.61
N THR A 178 13.11 -21.89 -26.50
CA THR A 178 14.36 -21.37 -27.08
C THR A 178 14.27 -21.06 -28.58
N ARG A 179 13.46 -21.82 -29.34
CA ARG A 179 13.26 -21.61 -30.78
C ARG A 179 12.55 -20.29 -31.08
N ARG A 180 11.59 -19.90 -30.24
CA ARG A 180 10.80 -18.68 -30.38
C ARG A 180 11.51 -17.43 -29.86
N ARG A 181 12.46 -17.56 -28.93
CA ARG A 181 13.21 -16.40 -28.38
C ARG A 181 13.85 -15.52 -29.45
N ARG A 182 14.33 -16.11 -30.56
CA ARG A 182 14.91 -15.35 -31.69
C ARG A 182 13.90 -14.46 -32.40
N GLU A 183 12.62 -14.81 -32.33
CA GLU A 183 11.51 -14.05 -32.93
C GLU A 183 11.13 -12.83 -32.08
N LEU A 184 11.60 -12.72 -30.83
CA LEU A 184 11.29 -11.60 -29.94
C LEU A 184 11.72 -10.26 -30.55
N HIS A 185 12.90 -10.21 -31.18
CA HIS A 185 13.40 -9.01 -31.85
C HIS A 185 12.60 -8.63 -33.10
N ALA A 186 11.77 -9.53 -33.63
CA ALA A 186 10.90 -9.26 -34.77
C ALA A 186 9.54 -8.68 -34.36
N LEU A 187 9.24 -8.58 -33.06
CA LEU A 187 8.02 -7.93 -32.58
C LEU A 187 8.06 -6.43 -32.84
N SER A 188 7.12 -5.95 -33.65
CA SER A 188 6.92 -4.52 -33.90
C SER A 188 5.70 -3.93 -33.19
N GLY A 189 4.86 -4.77 -32.58
CA GLY A 189 3.67 -4.34 -31.85
C GLY A 189 2.85 -5.50 -31.31
N VAL A 190 2.01 -5.20 -30.32
CA VAL A 190 1.11 -6.17 -29.68
C VAL A 190 -0.32 -5.64 -29.79
N ARG A 191 -1.25 -6.49 -30.24
CA ARG A 191 -2.68 -6.17 -30.28
C ARG A 191 -3.44 -7.10 -29.33
N VAL A 192 -3.96 -6.54 -28.25
CA VAL A 192 -4.81 -7.26 -27.31
C VAL A 192 -6.27 -7.15 -27.77
N ARG A 193 -6.97 -8.28 -27.80
CA ARG A 193 -8.42 -8.33 -28.08
C ARG A 193 -9.09 -9.01 -26.90
N PHE A 194 -10.03 -8.32 -26.28
CA PHE A 194 -10.91 -8.89 -25.26
C PHE A 194 -12.20 -9.33 -25.94
N ARG A 195 -12.64 -10.57 -25.68
CA ARG A 195 -14.02 -11.00 -25.95
C ARG A 195 -14.73 -11.09 -24.60
N PRO A 196 -15.83 -10.34 -24.40
CA PRO A 196 -16.62 -10.42 -23.18
C PRO A 196 -17.25 -11.80 -22.99
#